data_AF-A0A202E5A6-F1
#
_entry.id   AF-A0A202E5A6-F1
#
_cell.length_a   1.000
_cell.length_b   1.000
_cell.length_c   1.000
_cell.angle_alpha   90.00
_cell.angle_beta   90.00
_cell.angle_gamma   90.00
#
_symmetry.space_group_name_H-M   'P 1'
#
loop_
_entity.id
_entity.type
_entity.pdbx_description
1 polymer ?
#
loop_
_entity_poly.entity_id
_entity_poly.type
_entity_poly.pdbx_seq_one_letter_code
_entity_poly.pdbx_strand_id
1 'polypeptide(L)'
;MTTNGTELEDRTRRLVGIGVGILTAATFAVLGVVVLESIFYGVLMASFSGGGSVLAVPWRLRLSAAQASADERVSFSETVARAGGNAQQGLFGVGLVLGAAAMFTLALGGTNPSPTLGITVGISSAVLVAYIGAVIL
;
A
#
# COMPACT_ATOMS: atom_id res chain seq x y z
N MET A 1 0.22 1.09 -31.95
CA MET A 1 -0.28 1.43 -30.60
C MET A 1 0.35 2.75 -30.23
N THR A 2 -0.44 3.84 -30.13
CA THR A 2 0.12 5.21 -30.03
C THR A 2 0.60 5.48 -28.60
N THR A 3 1.80 6.05 -28.48
CA THR A 3 2.49 6.40 -27.22
C THR A 3 1.61 7.20 -26.24
N ASN A 4 0.65 7.96 -26.79
CA ASN A 4 -0.33 8.72 -26.02
C ASN A 4 -1.28 7.83 -25.19
N GLY A 5 -1.60 6.61 -25.65
CA GLY A 5 -2.51 5.71 -24.95
C GLY A 5 -1.92 5.16 -23.65
N THR A 6 -0.65 4.75 -23.68
CA THR A 6 0.05 4.21 -22.51
C THR A 6 0.32 5.28 -21.45
N GLU A 7 0.62 6.51 -21.88
CA GLU A 7 0.86 7.64 -20.97
C GLU A 7 -0.42 8.07 -20.23
N LEU A 8 -1.55 8.13 -20.94
CA LEU A 8 -2.85 8.44 -20.33
C LEU A 8 -3.29 7.38 -19.33
N GLU A 9 -3.03 6.11 -19.62
CA GLU A 9 -3.36 5.01 -18.71
C GLU A 9 -2.53 5.06 -17.43
N ASP A 10 -1.22 5.29 -17.53
CA ASP A 10 -0.34 5.44 -16.38
C ASP A 10 -0.69 6.67 -15.53
N ARG A 11 -1.07 7.78 -16.18
CA ARG A 11 -1.57 8.98 -15.48
C ARG A 11 -2.86 8.70 -14.74
N THR A 12 -3.78 7.97 -15.35
CA THR A 12 -5.06 7.59 -14.74
C THR A 12 -4.84 6.70 -13.52
N ARG A 13 -4.02 5.65 -13.63
CA ARG A 13 -3.67 4.77 -12.50
C ARG A 13 -3.03 5.53 -11.35
N ARG A 14 -2.16 6.50 -11.67
CA ARG A 14 -1.53 7.35 -10.65
C ARG A 14 -2.55 8.25 -9.95
N LEU A 15 -3.48 8.85 -10.68
CA LEU A 15 -4.57 9.64 -10.10
C LEU A 15 -5.46 8.79 -9.19
N VAL A 16 -5.79 7.57 -9.60
CA VAL A 16 -6.52 6.62 -8.75
C VAL A 16 -5.71 6.30 -7.48
N GLY A 17 -4.41 6.05 -7.61
CA GLY A 17 -3.53 5.81 -6.46
C GLY A 17 -3.49 6.98 -5.48
N ILE A 18 -3.46 8.22 -5.98
CA ILE A 18 -3.52 9.43 -5.15
C ILE A 18 -4.88 9.55 -4.46
N GLY A 19 -5.98 9.38 -5.20
CA GLY A 19 -7.33 9.47 -4.66
C GLY A 19 -7.57 8.43 -3.55
N VAL A 20 -7.21 7.17 -3.80
CA VAL A 20 -7.27 6.11 -2.79
C VAL A 20 -6.33 6.43 -1.63
N GLY A 21 -5.13 6.93 -1.89
CA GLY A 21 -4.19 7.38 -0.87
C GLY A 21 -4.80 8.38 0.11
N ILE A 22 -5.42 9.45 -0.42
CA ILE A 22 -6.08 10.48 0.39
C ILE A 22 -7.21 9.89 1.23
N LEU A 23 -8.07 9.06 0.62
CA LEU A 23 -9.18 8.43 1.32
C LEU A 23 -8.70 7.49 2.44
N THR A 24 -7.69 6.67 2.15
CA THR A 24 -7.14 5.73 3.14
C THR A 24 -6.49 6.49 4.30
N ALA A 25 -5.72 7.55 3.98
CA ALA A 25 -5.10 8.42 4.97
C ALA A 25 -6.16 9.07 5.88
N ALA A 26 -7.21 9.65 5.29
CA ALA A 26 -8.30 10.28 6.03
C ALA A 26 -8.99 9.27 6.97
N THR A 27 -9.26 8.06 6.49
CA THR A 27 -9.85 7.00 7.32
C THR A 27 -8.98 6.67 8.53
N PHE A 28 -7.68 6.43 8.34
CA PHE A 28 -6.78 6.12 9.46
C PHE A 28 -6.54 7.32 10.39
N ALA A 29 -6.55 8.54 9.87
CA ALA A 29 -6.51 9.75 10.70
C ALA A 29 -7.73 9.81 11.62
N VAL A 30 -8.94 9.61 11.07
CA VAL A 30 -10.19 9.57 11.85
C VAL A 30 -10.14 8.46 12.89
N LEU A 31 -9.67 7.26 12.53
CA LEU A 31 -9.52 6.15 13.48
C LEU A 31 -8.56 6.52 14.64
N GLY A 32 -7.44 7.18 14.35
CA GLY A 32 -6.51 7.59 15.40
C GLY A 32 -7.09 8.66 16.33
N VAL A 33 -7.86 9.62 15.80
CA VAL A 33 -8.47 10.68 16.60
C VAL A 33 -9.66 10.16 17.41
N VAL A 34 -10.53 9.37 16.79
CA VAL A 34 -11.82 8.98 17.38
C VAL A 34 -11.69 7.73 18.23
N VAL A 35 -10.92 6.73 17.78
CA VAL A 35 -10.82 5.42 18.45
C VAL A 35 -9.65 5.38 19.42
N LEU A 36 -8.49 5.92 19.01
CA LEU A 36 -7.28 5.90 19.82
C LEU A 36 -7.03 7.19 20.61
N GLU A 37 -7.93 8.16 20.48
CA GLU A 37 -7.88 9.48 21.15
C GLU A 37 -6.51 10.19 21.00
N SER A 38 -5.83 9.94 19.88
CA SER A 38 -4.47 10.42 19.64
C SER A 38 -4.32 10.95 18.22
N ILE A 39 -4.31 12.28 18.10
CA ILE A 39 -4.07 12.98 16.83
C ILE A 39 -2.72 12.57 16.24
N PHE A 40 -1.67 12.55 17.07
CA PHE A 40 -0.32 12.22 16.61
C PHE A 40 -0.26 10.79 16.04
N TYR A 41 -0.85 9.83 16.75
CA TYR A 41 -0.88 8.44 16.28
C TYR A 41 -1.74 8.29 15.01
N GLY A 42 -2.86 9.01 14.92
CA GLY A 42 -3.69 9.09 13.71
C GLY A 42 -2.94 9.62 12.50
N VAL A 43 -2.15 10.69 12.67
CA VAL A 43 -1.32 11.26 11.59
C VAL A 43 -0.26 10.27 11.12
N LEU A 44 0.38 9.53 12.04
CA LEU A 44 1.33 8.48 11.66
C LEU A 44 0.64 7.38 10.84
N MET A 45 -0.46 6.82 11.34
CA MET A 45 -1.20 5.79 10.60
C MET A 45 -1.70 6.29 9.24
N ALA A 46 -2.17 7.54 9.17
CA ALA A 46 -2.60 8.17 7.92
C ALA A 46 -1.45 8.32 6.91
N SER A 47 -0.24 8.65 7.39
CA SER A 47 0.95 8.78 6.54
C SER A 47 1.36 7.43 5.96
N PHE A 48 1.36 6.38 6.77
CA PHE A 48 1.68 5.02 6.34
C PHE A 48 0.62 4.49 5.35
N SER A 49 -0.66 4.59 5.71
CA SER A 49 -1.74 4.07 4.85
C SER A 49 -1.89 4.87 3.56
N GLY A 50 -1.80 6.20 3.63
CA GLY A 50 -1.88 7.08 2.46
C GLY A 50 -0.70 6.90 1.53
N GLY A 51 0.53 7.02 2.05
CA GLY A 51 1.74 6.81 1.26
C GLY A 51 1.80 5.40 0.69
N GLY A 52 1.43 4.39 1.48
CA GLY A 52 1.35 3.01 1.03
C GLY A 52 0.36 2.81 -0.11
N SER A 53 -0.83 3.38 -0.03
CA SER A 53 -1.84 3.32 -1.09
C SER A 53 -1.39 4.03 -2.38
N VAL A 54 -0.73 5.18 -2.29
CA VAL A 54 -0.18 5.90 -3.47
C VAL A 54 0.81 5.03 -4.24
N LEU A 55 1.62 4.23 -3.53
CA LEU A 55 2.60 3.33 -4.12
C LEU A 55 1.98 2.02 -4.62
N ALA A 56 1.08 1.44 -3.83
CA ALA A 56 0.57 0.10 -4.06
C ALA A 56 -0.57 0.02 -5.06
N VAL A 57 -1.46 1.02 -5.09
CA VAL A 57 -2.68 0.98 -5.89
C VAL A 57 -2.37 1.01 -7.39
N PRO A 58 -1.52 1.92 -7.91
CA PRO A 58 -1.20 1.93 -9.34
C PRO A 58 -0.60 0.61 -9.82
N TRP A 59 0.30 0.02 -9.01
CA TRP A 59 0.89 -1.27 -9.33
C TRP A 59 -0.13 -2.42 -9.28
N ARG A 60 -1.01 -2.45 -8.28
CA ARG A 60 -2.10 -3.44 -8.19
C ARG A 60 -3.07 -3.37 -9.37
N LEU A 61 -3.36 -2.17 -9.88
CA LEU A 61 -4.16 -2.01 -11.09
C LEU A 61 -3.47 -2.60 -12.33
N ARG A 62 -2.15 -2.40 -12.47
CA ARG A 62 -1.37 -3.04 -13.54
C ARG A 62 -1.39 -4.56 -13.41
N LEU A 63 -1.22 -5.07 -12.19
CA LEU A 63 -1.25 -6.49 -11.90
C LEU A 63 -2.61 -7.11 -12.24
N SER A 64 -3.70 -6.46 -11.83
CA SER A 64 -5.06 -6.88 -12.14
C SER A 64 -5.33 -6.90 -13.65
N ALA A 65 -4.87 -5.87 -14.39
CA ALA A 65 -4.99 -5.85 -15.84
C ALA A 65 -4.21 -6.98 -16.53
N ALA A 66 -3.01 -7.29 -16.02
CA ALA A 66 -2.20 -8.40 -16.51
C ALA A 66 -2.84 -9.77 -16.23
N GLN A 67 -3.46 -9.93 -15.05
CA GLN A 67 -4.23 -11.13 -14.69
C GLN A 67 -5.47 -11.30 -15.56
N ALA A 68 -6.21 -10.22 -15.80
CA ALA A 68 -7.42 -10.24 -16.63
C ALA A 68 -7.13 -10.58 -18.10
N SER A 69 -5.91 -10.30 -18.57
CA SER A 69 -5.46 -10.57 -19.94
C SER A 69 -4.84 -11.97 -20.10
N ALA A 70 -4.72 -12.75 -19.03
CA ALA A 70 -4.14 -14.08 -19.06
C ALA A 70 -5.24 -15.14 -19.19
N ASP A 71 -5.20 -15.93 -20.27
CA ASP A 71 -6.20 -16.97 -20.58
C ASP A 71 -6.05 -18.26 -19.74
N GLU A 72 -4.94 -18.46 -19.03
CA GLU A 72 -4.66 -19.67 -18.24
C GLU A 72 -3.93 -19.36 -16.92
N ARG A 73 -3.80 -20.38 -16.05
CA ARG A 73 -3.10 -20.33 -14.75
C ARG A 73 -1.60 -20.04 -14.91
N VAL A 74 -1.25 -18.82 -15.31
CA VAL A 74 0.12 -18.33 -15.30
C VAL A 74 0.57 -18.18 -13.84
N SER A 75 1.86 -18.44 -13.60
CA SER A 75 2.43 -18.22 -12.28
C SER A 75 2.32 -16.75 -11.85
N PHE A 76 2.31 -16.52 -10.54
CA PHE A 76 2.24 -15.15 -10.01
C PHE A 76 3.45 -14.32 -10.45
N SER A 77 4.67 -14.88 -10.42
CA SER A 77 5.88 -14.18 -10.86
C SER A 77 5.82 -13.78 -12.33
N GLU A 78 5.30 -14.65 -13.20
CA GLU A 78 5.12 -14.32 -14.62
C GLU A 78 4.05 -13.24 -14.82
N THR A 79 2.98 -13.26 -14.02
CA THR A 79 1.98 -12.19 -14.02
C THR A 79 2.57 -10.85 -13.59
N VAL A 80 3.43 -10.83 -12.56
CA VAL A 80 4.13 -9.62 -12.12
C VAL A 80 5.06 -9.10 -13.21
N ALA A 81 5.80 -9.99 -13.88
CA ALA A 81 6.67 -9.61 -15.01
C ALA A 81 5.85 -8.97 -16.15
N ARG A 82 4.68 -9.52 -16.48
CA ARG A 82 3.77 -8.96 -17.50
C ARG A 82 3.16 -7.62 -17.08
N ALA A 83 2.83 -7.44 -15.80
CA ALA A 83 2.30 -6.18 -15.28
C ALA A 83 3.32 -5.03 -15.43
N GLY A 84 4.60 -5.35 -15.34
CA GLY A 84 5.70 -4.39 -15.42
C GLY A 84 5.66 -3.34 -14.31
N GLY A 85 6.43 -2.25 -14.50
CA GLY A 85 6.60 -1.22 -13.48
C GLY A 85 7.48 -1.70 -12.33
N ASN A 86 7.48 -0.98 -11.20
CA ASN A 86 8.30 -1.32 -10.04
C ASN A 86 7.49 -2.13 -9.02
N ALA A 87 7.54 -3.46 -9.15
CA ALA A 87 6.84 -4.37 -8.24
C ALA A 87 7.32 -4.24 -6.79
N GLN A 88 8.61 -4.01 -6.58
CA GLN A 88 9.19 -3.83 -5.25
C GLN A 88 8.63 -2.58 -4.56
N GLN A 89 8.46 -1.48 -5.30
CA GLN A 89 7.81 -0.26 -4.80
C GLN A 89 6.32 -0.49 -4.50
N GLY A 90 5.62 -1.26 -5.35
CA GLY A 90 4.23 -1.63 -5.11
C GLY A 90 4.05 -2.47 -3.84
N LEU A 91 4.91 -3.46 -3.64
CA LEU A 91 4.92 -4.34 -2.46
C LEU A 91 5.34 -3.60 -1.20
N PHE A 92 6.32 -2.71 -1.27
CA PHE A 92 6.65 -1.81 -0.18
C PHE A 92 5.43 -0.96 0.23
N GLY A 93 4.70 -0.43 -0.76
CA GLY A 93 3.43 0.27 -0.54
C GLY A 93 2.38 -0.61 0.15
N VAL A 94 2.24 -1.88 -0.26
CA VAL A 94 1.34 -2.84 0.41
C VAL A 94 1.75 -3.02 1.87
N GLY A 95 3.04 -3.19 2.12
CA GLY A 95 3.57 -3.34 3.47
C GLY A 95 3.38 -2.10 4.34
N LEU A 96 3.41 -0.89 3.78
CA LEU A 96 3.06 0.34 4.51
C LEU A 96 1.59 0.38 4.92
N VAL A 97 0.66 -0.01 4.04
CA VAL A 97 -0.77 -0.09 4.39
C VAL A 97 -1.02 -1.15 5.47
N LEU A 98 -0.41 -2.32 5.33
CA LEU A 98 -0.46 -3.37 6.36
C LEU A 98 0.19 -2.91 7.66
N GLY A 99 1.27 -2.13 7.58
CA GLY A 99 1.92 -1.50 8.71
C GLY A 99 0.97 -0.56 9.46
N ALA A 100 0.22 0.30 8.75
CA ALA A 100 -0.80 1.15 9.37
C ALA A 100 -1.91 0.34 10.06
N ALA A 101 -2.34 -0.77 9.45
CA ALA A 101 -3.30 -1.67 10.08
C ALA A 101 -2.73 -2.34 11.34
N ALA A 102 -1.49 -2.82 11.29
CA ALA A 102 -0.81 -3.43 12.44
C ALA A 102 -0.60 -2.41 13.58
N MET A 103 -0.24 -1.17 13.24
CA MET A 103 -0.18 -0.05 14.18
C MET A 103 -1.52 0.16 14.90
N PHE A 104 -2.62 0.15 14.15
CA PHE A 104 -3.96 0.30 14.70
C PHE A 104 -4.32 -0.87 15.63
N THR A 105 -4.08 -2.11 15.20
CA THR A 105 -4.35 -3.31 16.00
C THR A 105 -3.55 -3.33 17.30
N LEU A 106 -2.27 -2.93 17.27
CA LEU A 106 -1.43 -2.85 18.46
C LEU A 106 -1.91 -1.77 19.44
N ALA A 107 -2.34 -0.63 18.92
CA ALA A 107 -2.85 0.46 19.74
C ALA A 107 -4.17 0.09 20.43
N LEU A 108 -4.99 -0.77 19.82
CA LEU A 108 -6.20 -1.31 20.45
C LEU A 108 -5.90 -2.32 21.57
N GLY A 109 -4.80 -3.06 21.47
CA GLY A 109 -4.47 -4.15 22.38
C GLY A 109 -3.66 -3.76 23.63
N GLY A 110 -3.15 -2.53 23.71
CA GLY A 110 -2.25 -2.08 24.77
C GLY A 110 -2.81 -0.95 25.65
N THR A 111 -2.25 -0.79 26.86
CA THR A 111 -2.49 0.38 27.71
C THR A 111 -1.69 1.59 27.17
N ASN A 112 -2.37 2.38 26.33
CA ASN A 112 -1.90 3.56 25.59
C ASN A 112 -1.17 3.30 24.25
N PRO A 113 -1.53 4.04 23.18
CA PRO A 113 -0.86 3.97 21.88
C PRO A 113 0.57 4.50 21.97
N SER A 114 1.56 3.61 21.98
CA SER A 114 2.98 3.96 21.91
C SER A 114 3.38 4.25 20.45
N PRO A 115 3.76 5.50 20.10
CA PRO A 115 4.16 5.83 18.73
C PRO A 115 5.42 5.10 18.28
N THR A 116 6.38 4.88 19.18
CA THR A 116 7.65 4.21 18.87
C THR A 116 7.42 2.76 18.44
N LEU A 117 6.65 1.99 19.21
CA LEU A 117 6.26 0.62 18.82
C LEU A 117 5.44 0.61 17.53
N GLY A 118 4.49 1.54 17.38
CA GLY A 118 3.71 1.67 16.15
C GLY A 118 4.60 1.86 14.92
N ILE A 119 5.47 2.88 14.93
CA ILE A 119 6.40 3.17 13.83
C ILE A 119 7.30 1.97 13.56
N THR A 120 7.84 1.34 14.60
CA THR A 120 8.72 0.16 14.46
C THR A 120 8.01 -0.96 13.71
N VAL A 121 6.77 -1.26 14.10
CA VAL A 121 5.97 -2.31 13.46
C VAL A 121 5.57 -1.90 12.04
N GLY A 122 5.16 -0.65 11.83
CA GLY A 122 4.80 -0.14 10.52
C GLY A 122 5.94 -0.24 9.51
N ILE A 123 7.15 0.18 9.90
CA ILE A 123 8.35 0.08 9.05
C ILE A 123 8.71 -1.39 8.84
N SER A 124 8.67 -2.21 9.88
CA SER A 124 8.97 -3.63 9.79
C SER A 124 8.04 -4.35 8.81
N SER A 125 6.74 -4.04 8.83
CA SER A 125 5.78 -4.57 7.85
C SER A 125 6.11 -4.14 6.42
N ALA A 126 6.46 -2.86 6.22
CA ALA A 126 6.84 -2.35 4.91
C ALA A 126 8.08 -3.07 4.33
N VAL A 127 9.11 -3.23 5.15
CA VAL A 127 10.35 -3.92 4.77
C VAL A 127 10.11 -5.42 4.56
N LEU A 128 9.37 -6.07 5.46
CA LEU A 128 9.10 -7.50 5.39
C LEU A 128 8.35 -7.86 4.11
N VAL A 129 7.30 -7.12 3.75
CA VAL A 129 6.53 -7.39 2.53
C VAL A 129 7.37 -7.14 1.28
N ALA A 130 8.16 -6.07 1.26
CA ALA A 130 9.08 -5.81 0.15
C ALA A 130 10.16 -6.90 0.03
N TYR A 131 10.68 -7.40 1.15
CA TYR A 131 11.67 -8.47 1.20
C TYR A 131 11.09 -9.81 0.72
N ILE A 132 9.92 -10.21 1.22
CA ILE A 132 9.20 -11.40 0.76
C ILE A 132 8.97 -11.32 -0.75
N GLY A 133 8.55 -10.15 -1.24
CA GLY A 133 8.42 -9.87 -2.66
C GLY A 133 9.71 -10.13 -3.42
N ALA A 134 10.84 -9.63 -2.94
CA ALA A 134 12.15 -9.80 -3.57
C ALA A 134 12.67 -11.26 -3.58
N VAL A 135 12.18 -12.12 -2.68
CA VAL A 135 12.59 -13.53 -2.62
C VAL A 135 11.71 -14.42 -3.52
N ILE A 136 10.44 -14.06 -3.69
CA ILE A 136 9.44 -14.91 -4.37
C ILE A 136 9.23 -14.50 -5.84
N LEU A 137 9.54 -13.25 -6.20
CA LEU A 137 9.41 -12.71 -7.56
C LEU A 137 10.75 -12.73 -8.30
#